data_AF-A0A2W5TFD9-F1
#
_entry.id   AF-A0A2W5TFD9-F1
#
_cell.length_a   1.000
_cell.length_b   1.000
_cell.length_c   1.000
_cell.angle_alpha   90.00
_cell.angle_beta   90.00
_cell.angle_gamma   90.00
#
_symmetry.space_group_name_H-M   'P 1'
#
loop_
_entity.id
_entity.type
_entity.pdbx_description
1 polymer ?
#
loop_
_entity_poly.entity_id
_entity_poly.type
_entity_poly.pdbx_seq_one_letter_code
_entity_poly.pdbx_strand_id
1 'polypeptide(L)'
;MLKLAFVLIGPDAFRSRWYMLAVTGVVVIALGALLAIDVMHTLALIAYGVLGLIFIGAGLAAFLVAGDASGQRFALLRGGGLVLTGGLILAALFQNDWHLALLFALAFALDGSIRLASALIFRFPGWRFIAVCGLGELVLTTLLLTDWPLPHGQNVPLCVGLFIVLSGWLLLRFGLLLRTLEDEVAILMLPVFAGRGWYDHAPVLIGEEPARRGDEAPLIVHVWTPAASANARQRRPIIDRYLIAVGSDGNLSTGHASLEMPPNLYISHYPAVEHAVGVTALHAGAANNIPGRFLTSYAEEVADWCPADAHVVFHNFSARRLSAFWIGYRQDATYNLANRNCSIVVAAALDAALEGALARRTPWLRLIRLLLNPDMWAATMIRSRAMSMTWTPGLVLDYARVLARIVDQRDLSWSQRFTDFLARLRAGDDNIGVLPS
;
A
#
# COMPACT_ATOMS: atom_id res chain seq x y z
N MET A 1 -1.98 -6.14 2.71
CA MET A 1 -2.73 -5.84 3.95
C MET A 1 -2.01 -6.39 5.17
N LEU A 2 -1.76 -7.70 5.23
CA LEU A 2 -1.08 -8.35 6.36
C LEU A 2 0.19 -7.63 6.82
N LYS A 3 1.11 -7.30 5.90
CA LYS A 3 2.33 -6.53 6.20
C LYS A 3 2.07 -5.28 7.07
N LEU A 4 1.17 -4.41 6.62
CA LEU A 4 0.86 -3.17 7.34
C LEU A 4 0.09 -3.43 8.65
N ALA A 5 -0.77 -4.45 8.69
CA ALA A 5 -1.45 -4.83 9.93
C ALA A 5 -0.46 -5.34 10.99
N PHE A 6 0.55 -6.12 10.57
CA PHE A 6 1.63 -6.57 11.46
C PHE A 6 2.50 -5.42 11.96
N VAL A 7 2.83 -4.45 11.10
CA VAL A 7 3.52 -3.23 11.54
C VAL A 7 2.70 -2.50 12.62
N LEU A 8 1.43 -2.20 12.35
CA LEU A 8 0.59 -1.45 13.29
C LEU A 8 0.34 -2.19 14.62
N ILE A 9 0.24 -3.52 14.60
CA ILE A 9 0.05 -4.32 15.83
C ILE A 9 1.39 -4.49 16.59
N GLY A 10 2.51 -4.54 15.87
CA GLY A 10 3.85 -4.72 16.42
C GLY A 10 4.32 -6.19 16.49
N PRO A 11 5.65 -6.43 16.48
CA PRO A 11 6.22 -7.78 16.47
C PRO A 11 5.97 -8.55 17.79
N ASP A 12 5.98 -7.87 18.94
CA ASP A 12 5.86 -8.51 20.26
C ASP A 12 4.56 -9.31 20.41
N ALA A 13 3.49 -8.84 19.77
CA ALA A 13 2.18 -9.47 19.77
C ALA A 13 2.17 -10.84 19.05
N PHE A 14 3.08 -11.06 18.09
CA PHE A 14 3.14 -12.27 17.28
C PHE A 14 4.40 -13.11 17.50
N ARG A 15 5.48 -12.55 18.08
CA ARG A 15 6.74 -13.27 18.34
C ARG A 15 6.53 -14.52 19.19
N SER A 16 5.86 -14.40 20.34
CA SER A 16 5.53 -15.54 21.22
C SER A 16 4.60 -16.58 20.57
N ARG A 17 3.97 -16.22 19.45
CA ARG A 17 2.91 -16.95 18.77
C ARG A 17 3.24 -17.24 17.31
N TRP A 18 4.52 -17.17 16.95
CA TRP A 18 5.02 -17.33 15.58
C TRP A 18 4.57 -18.66 14.96
N TYR A 19 4.50 -19.71 15.78
CA TYR A 19 4.09 -21.05 15.37
C TYR A 19 2.65 -21.08 14.84
N MET A 20 1.74 -20.24 15.34
CA MET A 20 0.37 -20.18 14.81
C MET A 20 0.35 -19.63 13.38
N LEU A 21 1.19 -18.62 13.07
CA LEU A 21 1.34 -18.14 11.69
C LEU A 21 1.95 -19.23 10.80
N ALA A 22 2.98 -19.93 11.29
CA ALA A 22 3.63 -21.01 10.55
C ALA A 22 2.66 -22.18 10.26
N VAL A 23 1.93 -22.66 11.27
CA VAL A 23 0.95 -23.74 11.13
C VAL A 23 -0.19 -23.34 10.19
N THR A 24 -0.74 -22.14 10.33
CA THR A 24 -1.76 -21.63 9.39
C THR A 24 -1.20 -21.58 7.97
N GLY A 25 0.05 -21.16 7.78
CA GLY A 25 0.73 -21.18 6.49
C GLY A 25 0.80 -22.59 5.88
N VAL A 26 1.17 -23.60 6.68
CA VAL A 26 1.21 -25.01 6.26
C VAL A 26 -0.17 -25.52 5.88
N VAL A 27 -1.20 -25.23 6.69
CA VAL A 27 -2.59 -25.62 6.39
C VAL A 27 -3.06 -24.99 5.08
N VAL A 28 -2.77 -23.70 4.86
CA VAL A 28 -3.11 -23.00 3.63
C VAL A 28 -2.37 -23.59 2.42
N ILE A 29 -1.09 -23.95 2.56
CA ILE A 29 -0.33 -24.65 1.50
C ILE A 29 -1.00 -25.99 1.16
N ALA A 30 -1.35 -26.79 2.16
CA ALA A 30 -1.99 -28.08 1.95
C ALA A 30 -3.33 -27.93 1.22
N LEU A 31 -4.17 -26.98 1.64
CA LEU A 31 -5.45 -26.69 0.98
C LEU A 31 -5.25 -26.21 -0.46
N GLY A 32 -4.28 -25.33 -0.71
CA GLY A 32 -3.96 -24.86 -2.06
C GLY A 32 -3.45 -25.98 -2.98
N ALA A 33 -2.63 -26.90 -2.46
CA ALA A 33 -2.13 -28.04 -3.20
C ALA A 33 -3.25 -29.04 -3.54
N LEU A 34 -4.17 -29.32 -2.61
CA LEU A 34 -5.34 -30.16 -2.85
C LEU A 34 -6.27 -29.57 -3.92
N LEU A 35 -6.44 -28.24 -3.92
CA LEU A 35 -7.19 -27.54 -4.96
C LEU A 35 -6.49 -27.59 -6.32
N ALA A 36 -5.15 -27.45 -6.34
CA ALA A 36 -4.37 -27.47 -7.58
C ALA A 36 -4.41 -28.82 -8.31
N ILE A 37 -4.57 -29.92 -7.57
CA ILE A 37 -4.68 -31.29 -8.11
C ILE A 37 -6.16 -31.65 -8.39
N ASP A 38 -7.08 -30.68 -8.21
CA ASP A 38 -8.54 -30.83 -8.39
C ASP A 38 -9.15 -32.00 -7.59
N VAL A 39 -8.57 -32.32 -6.42
CA VAL A 39 -9.08 -33.40 -5.56
C VAL A 39 -10.40 -32.99 -4.89
N MET A 40 -10.69 -31.68 -4.81
CA MET A 40 -11.82 -31.11 -4.06
C MET A 40 -12.74 -30.26 -4.95
N HIS A 41 -13.31 -30.86 -5.99
CA HIS A 41 -14.22 -30.18 -6.93
C HIS A 41 -15.35 -29.40 -6.23
N THR A 42 -15.95 -29.97 -5.18
CA THR A 42 -17.00 -29.31 -4.38
C THR A 42 -16.51 -28.03 -3.69
N LEU A 43 -15.26 -28.01 -3.21
CA LEU A 43 -14.70 -26.82 -2.55
C LEU A 43 -14.47 -25.70 -3.55
N ALA A 44 -14.02 -26.04 -4.78
CA ALA A 44 -13.87 -25.08 -5.86
C ALA A 44 -15.21 -24.42 -6.21
N LEU A 45 -16.28 -25.20 -6.36
CA LEU A 45 -17.63 -24.70 -6.63
C LEU A 45 -18.14 -23.73 -5.54
N ILE A 46 -17.95 -24.09 -4.26
CA ILE A 46 -18.33 -23.21 -3.15
C ILE A 46 -17.52 -21.91 -3.18
N ALA A 47 -16.20 -22.01 -3.40
CA ALA A 47 -15.33 -20.85 -3.46
C ALA A 47 -15.72 -19.90 -4.59
N TYR A 48 -15.99 -20.43 -5.80
CA TYR A 48 -16.45 -19.63 -6.94
C TYR A 48 -17.81 -19.00 -6.70
N GLY A 49 -18.76 -19.73 -6.11
CA GLY A 49 -20.08 -19.19 -5.74
C GLY A 49 -19.99 -18.01 -4.78
N VAL A 50 -19.20 -18.15 -3.71
CA VAL A 50 -18.95 -17.06 -2.75
C VAL A 50 -18.27 -15.87 -3.43
N LEU A 51 -17.25 -16.13 -4.26
CA LEU A 51 -16.53 -15.08 -4.97
C LEU A 51 -17.44 -14.29 -5.93
N GLY A 52 -18.27 -14.98 -6.72
CA GLY A 52 -19.22 -14.36 -7.63
C GLY A 52 -20.22 -13.45 -6.90
N LEU A 53 -20.78 -13.93 -5.77
CA LEU A 53 -21.68 -13.14 -4.93
C LEU A 53 -21.00 -11.90 -4.32
N ILE A 54 -19.74 -12.02 -3.88
CA ILE A 54 -18.96 -10.88 -3.37
C ILE A 54 -18.78 -9.82 -4.46
N PHE A 55 -18.44 -10.21 -5.70
CA PHE A 55 -18.27 -9.28 -6.81
C PHE A 55 -19.58 -8.57 -7.18
N ILE A 56 -20.70 -9.31 -7.22
CA ILE A 56 -22.03 -8.70 -7.46
C ILE A 56 -22.36 -7.73 -6.33
N GLY A 57 -22.22 -8.14 -5.07
CA GLY A 57 -22.48 -7.27 -3.92
C GLY A 57 -21.63 -6.01 -3.93
N ALA A 58 -20.34 -6.12 -4.28
CA ALA A 58 -19.44 -4.99 -4.42
C ALA A 58 -19.83 -4.07 -5.59
N GLY A 59 -20.26 -4.63 -6.71
CA GLY A 59 -20.74 -3.87 -7.87
C GLY A 59 -22.05 -3.12 -7.59
N LEU A 60 -23.00 -3.76 -6.90
CA LEU A 60 -24.24 -3.12 -6.44
C LEU A 60 -23.94 -2.01 -5.43
N ALA A 61 -23.04 -2.26 -4.48
CA ALA A 61 -22.60 -1.22 -3.56
C ALA A 61 -22.00 -0.03 -4.32
N ALA A 62 -21.18 -0.26 -5.35
CA ALA A 62 -20.64 0.82 -6.19
C ALA A 62 -21.73 1.64 -6.91
N PHE A 63 -22.84 1.01 -7.31
CA PHE A 63 -23.98 1.70 -7.92
C PHE A 63 -24.76 2.58 -6.93
N LEU A 64 -25.03 2.08 -5.71
CA LEU A 64 -25.68 2.86 -4.63
C LEU A 64 -24.89 4.12 -4.26
N VAL A 65 -23.63 4.13 -4.67
CA VAL A 65 -22.59 5.08 -4.35
C VAL A 65 -22.31 6.00 -5.55
N ALA A 66 -22.95 5.83 -6.70
CA ALA A 66 -22.76 6.71 -7.86
C ALA A 66 -23.52 8.06 -7.76
N GLY A 67 -24.00 8.44 -6.57
CA GLY A 67 -25.00 9.49 -6.34
C GLY A 67 -24.57 10.96 -6.46
N ASP A 68 -23.36 11.30 -6.93
CA ASP A 68 -22.95 12.70 -7.14
C ASP A 68 -22.20 12.89 -8.48
N ALA A 69 -22.44 14.04 -9.12
CA ALA A 69 -22.20 14.31 -10.54
C ALA A 69 -20.72 14.25 -10.99
N SER A 70 -19.75 14.43 -10.10
CA SER A 70 -18.32 14.33 -10.44
C SER A 70 -17.83 12.89 -10.29
N GLY A 71 -17.76 12.14 -11.40
CA GLY A 71 -17.22 10.77 -11.42
C GLY A 71 -18.27 9.65 -11.56
N GLN A 72 -19.56 10.00 -11.69
CA GLN A 72 -20.67 9.06 -11.86
C GLN A 72 -20.42 8.03 -12.97
N ARG A 73 -19.92 8.45 -14.14
CA ARG A 73 -19.65 7.54 -15.27
C ARG A 73 -18.60 6.49 -14.92
N PHE A 74 -17.54 6.87 -14.22
CA PHE A 74 -16.50 5.94 -13.79
C PHE A 74 -17.02 4.98 -12.71
N ALA A 75 -17.79 5.49 -11.75
CA ALA A 75 -18.44 4.67 -10.73
C ALA A 75 -19.43 3.65 -11.33
N LEU A 76 -20.23 4.07 -12.31
CA LEU A 76 -21.16 3.20 -13.04
C LEU A 76 -20.43 2.15 -13.89
N LEU A 77 -19.39 2.54 -14.64
CA LEU A 77 -18.58 1.59 -15.43
C LEU A 77 -17.91 0.55 -14.54
N ARG A 78 -17.38 0.98 -13.40
CA ARG A 78 -16.75 0.09 -12.42
C ARG A 78 -17.76 -0.83 -11.74
N GLY A 79 -18.88 -0.29 -11.29
CA GLY A 79 -19.97 -1.07 -10.69
C GLY A 79 -20.50 -2.11 -11.67
N GLY A 80 -20.73 -1.71 -12.92
CA GLY A 80 -21.13 -2.59 -14.01
C GLY A 80 -20.09 -3.67 -14.31
N GLY A 81 -18.81 -3.30 -14.34
CA GLY A 81 -17.71 -4.26 -14.53
C GLY A 81 -17.65 -5.31 -13.40
N LEU A 82 -17.84 -4.91 -12.14
CA LEU A 82 -17.85 -5.82 -11.00
C LEU A 82 -19.07 -6.76 -11.03
N VAL A 83 -20.27 -6.24 -11.32
CA VAL A 83 -21.48 -7.06 -11.47
C VAL A 83 -21.34 -8.03 -12.63
N LEU A 84 -20.84 -7.58 -13.79
CA LEU A 84 -20.60 -8.42 -14.96
C LEU A 84 -19.61 -9.55 -14.63
N THR A 85 -18.50 -9.22 -13.97
CA THR A 85 -17.49 -10.20 -13.54
C THR A 85 -18.09 -11.22 -12.58
N GLY A 86 -18.83 -10.78 -11.57
CA GLY A 86 -19.50 -11.68 -10.63
C GLY A 86 -20.56 -12.56 -11.29
N GLY A 87 -21.33 -12.01 -12.23
CA GLY A 87 -22.30 -12.75 -13.03
C GLY A 87 -21.64 -13.82 -13.91
N LEU A 88 -20.51 -13.52 -14.54
CA LEU A 88 -19.74 -14.47 -15.34
C LEU A 88 -19.12 -15.59 -14.47
N ILE A 89 -18.64 -15.28 -13.26
CA ILE A 89 -18.17 -16.29 -12.30
C ILE A 89 -19.32 -17.23 -11.89
N LEU A 90 -20.50 -16.70 -11.62
CA LEU A 90 -21.67 -17.52 -11.27
C LEU A 90 -22.18 -18.32 -12.48
N ALA A 91 -22.17 -17.74 -13.68
CA ALA A 91 -22.55 -18.44 -14.91
C ALA A 91 -21.64 -19.64 -15.20
N ALA A 92 -20.35 -19.54 -14.85
CA ALA A 92 -19.41 -20.65 -14.94
C ALA A 92 -19.75 -21.84 -14.02
N LEU A 93 -20.60 -21.66 -13.00
CA LEU A 93 -21.11 -22.79 -12.20
C LEU A 93 -22.11 -23.66 -12.99
N PHE A 94 -22.70 -23.12 -14.05
CA PHE A 94 -23.77 -23.76 -14.83
C PHE A 94 -23.39 -24.02 -16.29
N GLN A 95 -22.26 -23.51 -16.76
CA GLN A 95 -21.78 -23.61 -18.15
C GLN A 95 -20.30 -24.03 -18.21
N ASN A 96 -19.76 -24.26 -19.41
CA ASN A 96 -18.37 -24.66 -19.62
C ASN A 96 -17.35 -23.71 -18.96
N ASP A 97 -16.26 -24.28 -18.44
CA ASP A 97 -15.16 -23.61 -17.71
C ASP A 97 -14.45 -22.49 -18.48
N TRP A 98 -14.70 -22.37 -19.79
CA TRP A 98 -14.11 -21.36 -20.67
C TRP A 98 -14.33 -19.92 -20.19
N HIS A 99 -15.52 -19.57 -19.71
CA HIS A 99 -15.83 -18.21 -19.25
C HIS A 99 -14.98 -17.81 -18.05
N LEU A 100 -14.78 -18.75 -17.13
CA LEU A 100 -13.96 -18.57 -15.94
C LEU A 100 -12.48 -18.45 -16.34
N ALA A 101 -12.01 -19.32 -17.24
CA ALA A 101 -10.66 -19.25 -17.79
C ALA A 101 -10.38 -17.91 -18.48
N LEU A 102 -11.33 -17.38 -19.26
CA LEU A 102 -11.20 -16.08 -19.93
C LEU A 102 -11.08 -14.92 -18.93
N LEU A 103 -11.89 -14.92 -17.86
CA LEU A 103 -11.81 -13.90 -16.82
C LEU A 103 -10.46 -13.91 -16.10
N PHE A 104 -10.00 -15.09 -15.67
CA PHE A 104 -8.69 -15.23 -15.03
C PHE A 104 -7.56 -14.88 -16.00
N ALA A 105 -7.64 -15.29 -17.27
CA ALA A 105 -6.66 -14.95 -18.29
C ALA A 105 -6.53 -13.45 -18.48
N LEU A 106 -7.65 -12.72 -18.57
CA LEU A 106 -7.67 -11.26 -18.67
C LEU A 106 -7.10 -10.60 -17.41
N ALA A 107 -7.45 -11.09 -16.23
CA ALA A 107 -6.93 -10.58 -14.97
C ALA A 107 -5.40 -10.75 -14.86
N PHE A 108 -4.89 -11.94 -15.16
CA PHE A 108 -3.44 -12.21 -15.20
C PHE A 108 -2.72 -11.43 -16.30
N ALA A 109 -3.35 -11.24 -17.47
CA ALA A 109 -2.77 -10.47 -18.56
C ALA A 109 -2.57 -9.01 -18.14
N LEU A 110 -3.58 -8.43 -17.51
CA LEU A 110 -3.55 -7.06 -17.04
C LEU A 110 -2.55 -6.88 -15.89
N ASP A 111 -2.62 -7.71 -14.86
CA ASP A 111 -1.70 -7.63 -13.70
C ASP A 111 -0.25 -7.87 -14.15
N GLY A 112 -0.01 -8.91 -14.96
CA GLY A 112 1.31 -9.26 -15.46
C GLY A 112 1.93 -8.15 -16.32
N SER A 113 1.12 -7.54 -17.20
CA SER A 113 1.54 -6.41 -18.03
C SER A 113 1.88 -5.18 -17.17
N ILE A 114 1.04 -4.83 -16.19
CA ILE A 114 1.27 -3.68 -15.31
C ILE A 114 2.52 -3.89 -14.46
N ARG A 115 2.70 -5.09 -13.89
CA ARG A 115 3.89 -5.44 -13.08
C ARG A 115 5.16 -5.39 -13.91
N LEU A 116 5.13 -5.96 -15.11
CA LEU A 116 6.27 -5.95 -16.03
C LEU A 116 6.62 -4.51 -16.46
N ALA A 117 5.64 -3.72 -16.88
CA ALA A 117 5.83 -2.32 -17.24
C ALA A 117 6.40 -1.51 -16.07
N SER A 118 5.83 -1.65 -14.87
CA SER A 118 6.30 -0.95 -13.66
C SER A 118 7.73 -1.35 -13.29
N ALA A 119 8.06 -2.64 -13.37
CA ALA A 119 9.41 -3.13 -13.09
C ALA A 119 10.44 -2.58 -14.10
N LEU A 120 10.08 -2.52 -15.38
CA LEU A 120 10.96 -2.05 -16.46
C LEU A 120 11.18 -0.53 -16.43
N ILE A 121 10.15 0.24 -16.06
CA ILE A 121 10.21 1.70 -15.90
C ILE A 121 10.95 2.04 -14.62
N PHE A 122 10.51 1.57 -13.45
CA PHE A 122 11.06 2.05 -12.19
C PHE A 122 12.37 1.38 -11.80
N ARG A 123 12.66 0.14 -12.23
CA ARG A 123 13.93 -0.58 -11.97
C ARG A 123 14.41 -0.53 -10.51
N PHE A 124 13.47 -0.59 -9.56
CA PHE A 124 13.77 -0.57 -8.13
C PHE A 124 14.53 -1.79 -7.63
N PRO A 125 15.19 -1.74 -6.45
CA PRO A 125 15.82 -2.92 -5.86
C PRO A 125 14.84 -4.11 -5.79
N GLY A 126 15.17 -5.21 -6.48
CA GLY A 126 14.29 -6.39 -6.60
C GLY A 126 13.34 -6.40 -7.82
N TRP A 127 13.41 -5.41 -8.73
CA TRP A 127 12.55 -5.33 -9.92
C TRP A 127 12.60 -6.59 -10.81
N ARG A 128 13.76 -7.26 -10.88
CA ARG A 128 13.92 -8.50 -11.66
C ARG A 128 12.99 -9.61 -11.20
N PHE A 129 12.83 -9.76 -9.89
CA PHE A 129 11.92 -10.75 -9.33
C PHE A 129 10.46 -10.41 -9.69
N ILE A 130 10.08 -9.13 -9.57
CA ILE A 130 8.74 -8.67 -9.95
C ILE A 130 8.48 -8.83 -11.45
N ALA A 131 9.48 -8.59 -12.30
CA ALA A 131 9.40 -8.83 -13.73
C ALA A 131 9.21 -10.33 -14.05
N VAL A 132 9.91 -11.22 -13.35
CA VAL A 132 9.72 -12.68 -13.48
C VAL A 132 8.31 -13.09 -13.02
N CYS A 133 7.80 -12.52 -11.93
CA CYS A 133 6.41 -12.76 -11.51
C CYS A 133 5.40 -12.30 -12.59
N GLY A 134 5.59 -11.11 -13.16
CA GLY A 134 4.74 -10.60 -14.23
C GLY A 134 4.81 -11.45 -15.50
N LEU A 135 6.01 -11.93 -15.87
CA LEU A 135 6.16 -12.87 -16.97
C LEU A 135 5.47 -14.22 -16.68
N GLY A 136 5.56 -14.71 -15.43
CA GLY A 136 4.85 -15.91 -15.00
C GLY A 136 3.32 -15.76 -15.12
N GLU A 137 2.77 -14.60 -14.78
CA GLU A 137 1.35 -14.29 -14.97
C GLU A 137 0.96 -14.31 -16.46
N LEU A 138 1.80 -13.76 -17.34
CA LEU A 138 1.56 -13.82 -18.79
C LEU A 138 1.63 -15.26 -19.34
N VAL A 139 2.51 -16.11 -18.79
CA VAL A 139 2.51 -17.54 -19.11
C VAL A 139 1.20 -18.18 -18.66
N LEU A 140 0.74 -17.93 -17.43
CA LEU A 140 -0.56 -18.43 -16.95
C LEU A 140 -1.72 -17.98 -17.84
N THR A 141 -1.70 -16.73 -18.34
CA THR A 141 -2.67 -16.26 -19.35
C THR A 141 -2.66 -17.13 -20.60
N THR A 142 -1.49 -17.45 -21.15
CA THR A 142 -1.41 -18.33 -22.34
C THR A 142 -1.96 -19.71 -22.04
N LEU A 143 -1.60 -20.31 -20.90
CA LEU A 143 -2.08 -21.63 -20.48
C LEU A 143 -3.62 -21.66 -20.36
N LEU A 144 -4.21 -20.62 -19.79
CA LEU A 144 -5.66 -20.50 -19.64
C LEU A 144 -6.40 -20.34 -20.97
N LEU A 145 -5.75 -19.80 -22.01
CA LEU A 145 -6.38 -19.54 -23.32
C LEU A 145 -6.18 -20.68 -24.33
N THR A 146 -5.06 -21.41 -24.25
CA THR A 146 -4.67 -22.39 -25.29
C THR A 146 -5.07 -23.84 -25.00
N ASP A 147 -5.71 -24.11 -23.86
CA ASP A 147 -6.13 -25.46 -23.44
C ASP A 147 -4.97 -26.48 -23.39
N TRP A 148 -3.75 -25.97 -23.20
CA TRP A 148 -2.50 -26.72 -23.23
C TRP A 148 -1.55 -26.14 -22.18
N PRO A 149 -0.86 -26.96 -21.36
CA PRO A 149 -0.77 -28.42 -21.42
C PRO A 149 -1.92 -29.17 -20.71
N LEU A 150 -2.77 -28.47 -19.97
CA LEU A 150 -3.93 -29.06 -19.29
C LEU A 150 -5.24 -28.48 -19.84
N PRO A 151 -6.36 -29.22 -19.73
CA PRO A 151 -7.68 -28.71 -20.07
C PRO A 151 -8.12 -27.52 -19.19
N HIS A 152 -9.00 -26.65 -19.68
CA HIS A 152 -9.51 -25.47 -18.98
C HIS A 152 -10.07 -25.79 -17.59
N GLY A 153 -10.79 -26.90 -17.45
CA GLY A 153 -11.34 -27.37 -16.17
C GLY A 153 -10.28 -27.66 -15.10
N GLN A 154 -9.04 -27.95 -15.49
CA GLN A 154 -7.91 -28.17 -14.57
C GLN A 154 -7.01 -26.94 -14.44
N ASN A 155 -6.93 -26.09 -15.47
CA ASN A 155 -6.11 -24.87 -15.42
C ASN A 155 -6.58 -23.87 -14.37
N VAL A 156 -7.90 -23.70 -14.20
CA VAL A 156 -8.43 -22.73 -13.23
C VAL A 156 -8.15 -23.16 -11.78
N PRO A 157 -8.49 -24.40 -11.35
CA PRO A 157 -8.11 -24.89 -10.02
C PRO A 157 -6.60 -24.87 -9.77
N LEU A 158 -5.79 -25.18 -10.78
CA LEU A 158 -4.33 -25.07 -10.70
C LEU A 158 -3.87 -23.64 -10.40
N CYS A 159 -4.36 -22.64 -11.15
CA CYS A 159 -4.00 -21.24 -10.96
C CYS A 159 -4.41 -20.73 -9.57
N VAL A 160 -5.63 -21.04 -9.13
CA VAL A 160 -6.14 -20.63 -7.81
C VAL A 160 -5.36 -21.35 -6.71
N GLY A 161 -5.11 -22.65 -6.86
CA GLY A 161 -4.33 -23.46 -5.93
C GLY A 161 -2.90 -22.94 -5.77
N LEU A 162 -2.21 -22.62 -6.87
CA LEU A 162 -0.88 -22.01 -6.85
C LEU A 162 -0.86 -20.68 -6.09
N PHE A 163 -1.86 -19.82 -6.31
CA PHE A 163 -1.98 -18.55 -5.58
C PHE A 163 -2.14 -18.77 -4.06
N ILE A 164 -2.97 -19.74 -3.67
CA ILE A 164 -3.18 -20.12 -2.26
C ILE A 164 -1.89 -20.69 -1.66
N VAL A 165 -1.20 -21.58 -2.37
CA VAL A 165 0.10 -22.15 -1.95
C VAL A 165 1.13 -21.04 -1.73
N LEU A 166 1.27 -20.10 -2.67
CA LEU A 166 2.18 -18.96 -2.54
C LEU A 166 1.83 -18.07 -1.34
N SER A 167 0.53 -17.84 -1.09
CA SER A 167 0.06 -17.09 0.06
C SER A 167 0.38 -17.78 1.38
N GLY A 168 0.17 -19.10 1.46
CA GLY A 168 0.52 -19.92 2.61
C GLY A 168 2.03 -19.98 2.85
N TRP A 169 2.83 -20.05 1.77
CA TRP A 169 4.30 -19.98 1.84
C TRP A 169 4.79 -18.65 2.41
N LEU A 170 4.23 -17.52 1.96
CA LEU A 170 4.55 -16.20 2.51
C LEU A 170 4.19 -16.11 3.99
N LEU A 171 3.05 -16.66 4.40
CA LEU A 171 2.63 -16.69 5.80
C LEU A 171 3.56 -17.56 6.67
N LEU A 172 3.92 -18.75 6.18
CA LEU A 172 4.89 -19.64 6.81
C LEU A 172 6.25 -18.96 6.98
N ARG A 173 6.79 -18.42 5.88
CA ARG A 173 8.06 -17.69 5.89
C ARG A 173 8.03 -16.53 6.86
N PHE A 174 6.93 -15.78 6.92
CA PHE A 174 6.78 -14.67 7.84
C PHE A 174 6.75 -15.12 9.31
N GLY A 175 6.04 -16.20 9.62
CA GLY A 175 6.07 -16.82 10.95
C GLY A 175 7.49 -17.25 11.36
N LEU A 176 8.24 -17.86 10.45
CA LEU A 176 9.62 -18.26 10.71
C LEU A 176 10.56 -17.05 10.90
N LEU A 177 10.36 -15.97 10.15
CA LEU A 177 11.13 -14.74 10.32
C LEU A 177 10.86 -14.06 11.67
N LEU A 178 9.62 -14.11 12.16
CA LEU A 178 9.27 -13.60 13.49
C LEU A 178 9.92 -14.40 14.62
N ARG A 179 10.14 -15.71 14.42
CA ARG A 179 10.85 -16.55 15.39
C ARG A 179 12.28 -16.09 15.63
N THR A 180 12.95 -15.64 14.58
CA THR A 180 14.36 -15.21 14.62
C THR A 180 14.52 -13.71 14.88
N LEU A 181 13.43 -12.97 15.03
CA LEU A 181 13.47 -11.54 15.28
C LEU A 181 13.75 -11.29 16.77
N GLU A 182 14.90 -10.68 17.06
CA GLU A 182 15.29 -10.23 18.39
C GLU A 182 14.29 -9.21 18.97
N ASP A 183 14.28 -9.06 20.30
CA ASP A 183 13.28 -8.24 21.00
C ASP A 183 13.45 -6.74 20.67
N GLU A 184 14.69 -6.34 20.44
CA GLU A 184 15.13 -4.96 20.26
C GLU A 184 15.08 -4.51 18.78
N VAL A 185 14.78 -5.42 17.86
CA VAL A 185 14.81 -5.16 16.41
C VAL A 185 13.40 -4.86 15.88
N ALA A 186 13.29 -3.73 15.19
CA ALA A 186 12.05 -3.31 14.53
C ALA A 186 11.60 -4.33 13.47
N ILE A 187 10.29 -4.58 13.36
CA ILE A 187 9.73 -5.52 12.37
C ILE A 187 10.07 -5.11 10.93
N LEU A 188 10.29 -3.80 10.70
CA LEU A 188 10.64 -3.21 9.43
C LEU A 188 12.03 -3.64 8.90
N MET A 189 12.88 -4.19 9.77
CA MET A 189 14.18 -4.77 9.41
C MET A 189 14.06 -6.16 8.79
N LEU A 190 12.91 -6.83 8.93
CA LEU A 190 12.75 -8.16 8.33
C LEU A 190 12.82 -8.08 6.79
N PRO A 191 13.38 -9.11 6.11
CA PRO A 191 13.51 -9.11 4.63
C PRO A 191 12.20 -8.90 3.87
N VAL A 192 11.06 -9.17 4.50
CA VAL A 192 9.73 -8.96 3.91
C VAL A 192 9.36 -7.46 3.81
N PHE A 193 10.02 -6.59 4.58
CA PHE A 193 9.87 -5.13 4.61
C PHE A 193 11.10 -4.38 4.09
N ALA A 194 12.31 -4.94 4.27
CA ALA A 194 13.60 -4.31 3.94
C ALA A 194 13.95 -4.22 2.44
N GLY A 195 13.02 -4.52 1.52
CA GLY A 195 13.32 -4.68 0.09
C GLY A 195 13.89 -3.44 -0.64
N ARG A 196 13.83 -2.25 -0.03
CA ARG A 196 14.31 -0.98 -0.61
C ARG A 196 15.48 -0.34 0.16
N GLY A 197 15.91 -0.93 1.28
CA GLY A 197 17.02 -0.43 2.09
C GLY A 197 16.74 0.82 2.92
N TRP A 198 15.49 1.21 3.11
CA TRP A 198 15.13 2.44 3.85
C TRP A 198 15.36 2.35 5.36
N TYR A 199 15.50 1.14 5.90
CA TYR A 199 15.60 0.87 7.33
C TYR A 199 16.99 0.35 7.75
N ASP A 200 17.87 0.02 6.80
CA ASP A 200 19.07 -0.81 7.02
C ASP A 200 20.04 -0.29 8.09
N HIS A 201 20.07 1.03 8.30
CA HIS A 201 20.97 1.68 9.26
C HIS A 201 20.28 2.11 10.57
N ALA A 202 19.00 1.76 10.75
CA ALA A 202 18.29 2.10 11.98
C ALA A 202 18.93 1.36 13.18
N PRO A 203 19.27 2.08 14.27
CA PRO A 203 19.85 1.47 15.45
C PRO A 203 18.85 0.54 16.13
N VAL A 204 19.37 -0.52 16.74
CA VAL A 204 18.61 -1.46 17.56
C VAL A 204 18.12 -0.78 18.83
N LEU A 205 16.86 -1.03 19.19
CA LEU A 205 16.17 -0.34 20.28
C LEU A 205 16.14 -1.22 21.55
N ILE A 206 17.13 -1.05 22.44
CA ILE A 206 17.24 -1.84 23.68
C ILE A 206 16.32 -1.31 24.79
N GLY A 207 15.51 -2.18 25.40
CA GLY A 207 14.64 -1.87 26.54
C GLY A 207 13.24 -1.38 26.15
N GLU A 208 12.34 -1.33 27.13
CA GLU A 208 10.91 -1.05 26.92
C GLU A 208 10.64 0.36 26.38
N GLU A 209 9.54 0.48 25.65
CA GLU A 209 9.10 1.76 25.10
C GLU A 209 8.57 2.68 26.21
N PRO A 210 9.06 3.91 26.33
CA PRO A 210 8.61 4.81 27.38
C PRO A 210 7.13 5.12 27.21
N ALA A 211 6.39 5.11 28.32
CA ALA A 211 4.98 5.49 28.31
C ALA A 211 4.84 6.95 27.89
N ARG A 212 4.11 7.18 26.80
CA ARG A 212 3.82 8.52 26.30
C ARG A 212 2.98 9.30 27.31
N ARG A 213 3.37 10.53 27.63
CA ARG A 213 2.58 11.44 28.47
C ARG A 213 1.49 12.11 27.63
N GLY A 214 0.34 12.41 28.25
CA GLY A 214 -0.82 13.02 27.58
C GLY A 214 -0.54 14.40 26.95
N ASP A 215 0.48 15.10 27.44
CA ASP A 215 0.84 16.45 27.00
C ASP A 215 1.96 16.46 25.92
N GLU A 216 2.39 15.31 25.43
CA GLU A 216 3.45 15.25 24.40
C GLU A 216 2.93 15.73 23.04
N ALA A 217 3.68 16.67 22.44
CA ALA A 217 3.37 17.27 21.16
C ALA A 217 3.08 16.21 20.08
N PRO A 218 2.07 16.44 19.22
CA PRO A 218 1.69 15.48 18.22
C PRO A 218 2.72 15.40 17.09
N LEU A 219 2.67 14.32 16.33
CA LEU A 219 3.42 14.14 15.09
C LEU A 219 2.59 14.76 13.96
N ILE A 220 3.21 15.64 13.19
CA ILE A 220 2.54 16.40 12.14
C ILE A 220 3.19 16.06 10.81
N VAL A 221 2.38 15.67 9.83
CA VAL A 221 2.81 15.50 8.44
C VAL A 221 2.36 16.72 7.67
N HIS A 222 3.31 17.42 7.05
CA HIS A 222 3.08 18.61 6.23
C HIS A 222 3.18 18.18 4.77
N VAL A 223 2.18 18.54 3.96
CA VAL A 223 2.16 18.19 2.54
C VAL A 223 1.85 19.42 1.70
N TRP A 224 2.68 19.60 0.67
CA TRP A 224 2.48 20.50 -0.44
C TRP A 224 1.99 19.68 -1.64
N THR A 225 0.69 19.72 -1.93
CA THR A 225 0.16 19.02 -3.10
C THR A 225 0.62 19.70 -4.38
N PRO A 226 0.87 18.95 -5.47
CA PRO A 226 1.37 19.56 -6.70
C PRO A 226 0.40 20.61 -7.26
N ALA A 227 -0.91 20.33 -7.23
CA ALA A 227 -1.95 21.24 -7.71
C ALA A 227 -2.00 22.57 -6.94
N ALA A 228 -1.83 22.54 -5.61
CA ALA A 228 -1.78 23.75 -4.79
C ALA A 228 -0.48 24.52 -5.01
N SER A 229 0.64 23.80 -5.07
CA SER A 229 1.97 24.38 -5.27
C SER A 229 2.14 25.06 -6.62
N ALA A 230 1.41 24.60 -7.65
CA ALA A 230 1.48 25.13 -9.01
C ALA A 230 0.44 26.24 -9.30
N ASN A 231 -0.52 26.54 -8.41
CA ASN A 231 -1.68 27.40 -8.73
C ASN A 231 -2.38 27.01 -10.06
N ALA A 232 -2.48 25.71 -10.34
CA ALA A 232 -2.95 25.21 -11.63
C ALA A 232 -4.44 25.55 -11.88
N ARG A 233 -4.73 26.24 -12.99
CA ARG A 233 -6.09 26.69 -13.36
C ARG A 233 -6.91 25.62 -14.11
N GLN A 234 -6.26 24.61 -14.69
CA GLN A 234 -6.88 23.42 -15.27
C GLN A 234 -6.51 22.20 -14.42
N ARG A 235 -7.52 21.50 -13.89
CA ARG A 235 -7.34 20.32 -13.06
C ARG A 235 -7.48 19.06 -13.92
N ARG A 236 -6.37 18.34 -14.16
CA ARG A 236 -6.40 16.93 -14.58
C ARG A 236 -6.42 16.10 -13.30
N PRO A 237 -7.60 15.59 -12.90
CA PRO A 237 -7.88 15.18 -11.53
C PRO A 237 -6.95 14.08 -10.99
N ILE A 238 -6.53 13.17 -11.88
CA ILE A 238 -5.71 12.00 -11.52
C ILE A 238 -4.20 12.26 -11.69
N ILE A 239 -3.78 13.14 -12.59
CA ILE A 239 -2.34 13.36 -12.88
C ILE A 239 -1.79 14.49 -12.00
N ASP A 240 -2.51 15.60 -11.93
CA ASP A 240 -2.06 16.81 -11.22
C ASP A 240 -2.03 16.62 -9.70
N ARG A 241 -2.80 15.66 -9.18
CA ARG A 241 -2.83 15.31 -7.76
C ARG A 241 -1.69 14.37 -7.34
N TYR A 242 -1.35 13.40 -8.19
CA TYR A 242 -0.50 12.27 -7.78
C TYR A 242 0.88 12.26 -8.42
N LEU A 243 1.11 13.00 -9.51
CA LEU A 243 2.36 12.94 -10.26
C LEU A 243 3.01 14.31 -10.39
N ILE A 244 2.41 15.21 -11.17
CA ILE A 244 2.97 16.51 -11.51
C ILE A 244 1.82 17.46 -11.87
N ALA A 245 1.82 18.67 -11.32
CA ALA A 245 0.93 19.75 -11.77
C ALA A 245 1.73 20.80 -12.54
N VAL A 246 1.14 21.33 -13.60
CA VAL A 246 1.72 22.44 -14.38
C VAL A 246 1.04 23.73 -13.94
N GLY A 247 1.84 24.70 -13.51
CA GLY A 247 1.33 25.99 -13.06
C GLY A 247 0.84 26.89 -14.19
N SER A 248 0.11 27.94 -13.84
CA SER A 248 -0.35 28.95 -14.81
C SER A 248 0.78 29.71 -15.50
N ASP A 249 1.97 29.66 -14.92
CA ASP A 249 3.25 30.18 -15.39
C ASP A 249 4.05 29.16 -16.24
N GLY A 250 3.57 27.92 -16.36
CA GLY A 250 4.23 26.84 -17.10
C GLY A 250 5.25 26.04 -16.27
N ASN A 251 5.44 26.35 -14.98
CA ASN A 251 6.37 25.64 -14.12
C ASN A 251 5.81 24.28 -13.67
N LEU A 252 6.64 23.25 -13.67
CA LEU A 252 6.28 21.90 -13.23
C LEU A 252 6.48 21.79 -11.71
N SER A 253 5.41 21.60 -10.95
CA SER A 253 5.50 21.27 -9.53
C SER A 253 5.24 19.79 -9.31
N THR A 254 6.13 19.15 -8.54
CA THR A 254 5.98 17.76 -8.09
C THR A 254 5.40 17.67 -6.68
N GLY A 255 5.13 18.82 -6.05
CA GLY A 255 4.77 18.93 -4.64
C GLY A 255 5.92 18.55 -3.69
N HIS A 256 5.62 18.49 -2.39
CA HIS A 256 6.58 18.10 -1.36
C HIS A 256 5.89 17.51 -0.13
N ALA A 257 6.62 16.78 0.69
CA ALA A 257 6.13 16.29 1.98
C ALA A 257 7.23 16.29 3.03
N SER A 258 6.89 16.73 4.25
CA SER A 258 7.77 16.69 5.41
C SER A 258 7.02 16.21 6.65
N LEU A 259 7.77 15.87 7.69
CA LEU A 259 7.24 15.34 8.94
C LEU A 259 7.93 16.00 10.13
N GLU A 260 7.13 16.47 11.09
CA GLU A 260 7.55 17.22 12.25
C GLU A 260 7.09 16.52 13.54
N MET A 261 8.00 16.37 14.50
CA MET A 261 7.72 16.00 15.87
C MET A 261 8.30 17.09 16.78
N PRO A 262 7.54 18.15 17.08
CA PRO A 262 8.02 19.26 17.88
C PRO A 262 8.41 18.81 19.30
N PRO A 263 9.41 19.46 19.94
CA PRO A 263 10.37 20.41 19.36
C PRO A 263 11.62 19.71 18.79
N ASN A 264 11.63 18.38 18.71
CA ASN A 264 12.87 17.60 18.69
C ASN A 264 13.30 17.14 17.30
N LEU A 265 12.38 17.07 16.33
CA LEU A 265 12.68 16.44 15.06
C LEU A 265 11.87 17.04 13.90
N TYR A 266 12.57 17.31 12.82
CA TYR A 266 12.00 17.65 11.52
C TYR A 266 12.66 16.78 10.45
N ILE A 267 11.85 16.17 9.58
CA ILE A 267 12.26 15.31 8.49
C ILE A 267 11.74 15.91 7.19
N SER A 268 12.65 16.42 6.38
CA SER A 268 12.39 16.93 5.05
C SER A 268 13.62 16.66 4.17
N HIS A 269 13.42 16.06 3.00
CA HIS A 269 14.51 15.61 2.13
C HIS A 269 14.36 16.19 0.73
N TYR A 270 15.33 17.02 0.34
CA TYR A 270 15.36 17.72 -0.93
C TYR A 270 16.57 17.30 -1.77
N PRO A 271 16.51 17.45 -3.11
CA PRO A 271 17.71 17.46 -3.91
C PRO A 271 18.56 18.68 -3.55
N ALA A 272 19.89 18.51 -3.51
CA ALA A 272 20.82 19.63 -3.28
C ALA A 272 21.08 20.45 -4.55
N VAL A 273 20.74 19.90 -5.72
CA VAL A 273 20.87 20.52 -7.04
C VAL A 273 19.60 20.29 -7.81
N GLU A 274 19.09 21.33 -8.48
CA GLU A 274 17.93 21.19 -9.35
C GLU A 274 18.20 20.19 -10.48
N HIS A 275 17.23 19.33 -10.74
CA HIS A 275 17.35 18.29 -11.74
C HIS A 275 16.10 18.22 -12.60
N ALA A 276 16.30 18.09 -13.91
CA ALA A 276 15.21 18.00 -14.87
C ALA A 276 14.38 16.72 -14.63
N VAL A 277 13.08 16.89 -14.51
CA VAL A 277 12.15 15.76 -14.30
C VAL A 277 11.80 15.16 -15.66
N GLY A 278 12.19 13.90 -15.87
CA GLY A 278 11.89 13.15 -17.10
C GLY A 278 11.61 11.67 -16.81
N VAL A 279 11.16 10.92 -17.82
CA VAL A 279 10.86 9.48 -17.66
C VAL A 279 12.09 8.69 -17.19
N THR A 280 13.28 9.07 -17.65
CA THR A 280 14.54 8.46 -17.21
C THR A 280 14.79 8.68 -15.72
N ALA A 281 14.40 9.82 -15.13
CA ALA A 281 14.52 10.11 -13.71
C ALA A 281 13.64 9.22 -12.82
N LEU A 282 12.63 8.53 -13.39
CA LEU A 282 11.81 7.55 -12.69
C LEU A 282 12.55 6.22 -12.45
N HIS A 283 13.73 6.03 -13.02
CA HIS A 283 14.53 4.84 -12.71
C HIS A 283 15.16 4.99 -11.30
N ALA A 284 14.88 4.03 -10.42
CA ALA A 284 15.40 3.92 -9.06
C ALA A 284 16.85 3.38 -9.00
N GLY A 285 17.54 3.29 -10.14
CA GLY A 285 18.92 2.82 -10.21
C GLY A 285 19.92 3.88 -9.77
N ALA A 286 21.13 3.43 -9.40
CA ALA A 286 22.21 4.30 -8.90
C ALA A 286 22.62 5.41 -9.89
N ALA A 287 22.37 5.23 -11.18
CA ALA A 287 22.65 6.23 -12.21
C ALA A 287 21.87 7.56 -12.03
N ASN A 288 20.73 7.52 -11.33
CA ASN A 288 19.91 8.71 -11.05
C ASN A 288 20.07 9.22 -9.61
N ASN A 289 21.05 8.71 -8.88
CA ASN A 289 21.35 9.20 -7.55
C ASN A 289 22.04 10.55 -7.67
N ILE A 290 21.49 11.55 -6.99
CA ILE A 290 22.06 12.89 -6.89
C ILE A 290 22.27 13.25 -5.41
N PRO A 291 23.15 14.22 -5.11
CA PRO A 291 23.27 14.72 -3.75
C PRO A 291 21.94 15.28 -3.24
N GLY A 292 21.54 14.89 -2.04
CA GLY A 292 20.40 15.45 -1.34
C GLY A 292 20.81 16.27 -0.12
N ARG A 293 19.85 17.01 0.42
CA ARG A 293 19.98 17.80 1.65
C ARG A 293 18.77 17.59 2.54
N PHE A 294 18.97 17.76 3.84
CA PHE A 294 17.89 17.70 4.83
C PHE A 294 17.68 19.08 5.45
N LEU A 295 16.43 19.52 5.56
CA LEU A 295 16.08 20.78 6.21
C LEU A 295 15.89 20.60 7.72
N THR A 296 16.02 21.68 8.49
CA THR A 296 16.12 21.58 9.96
C THR A 296 14.83 21.92 10.69
N SER A 297 13.93 22.70 10.09
CA SER A 297 12.65 23.06 10.68
C SER A 297 11.58 23.42 9.66
N TYR A 298 10.31 23.30 10.06
CA TYR A 298 9.19 23.76 9.25
C TYR A 298 9.23 25.27 9.01
N ALA A 299 9.63 26.05 10.01
CA ALA A 299 9.74 27.50 9.89
C ALA A 299 10.76 27.94 8.82
N GLU A 300 11.90 27.25 8.75
CA GLU A 300 12.92 27.47 7.70
C GLU A 300 12.36 27.14 6.31
N GLU A 301 11.70 25.99 6.16
CA GLU A 301 11.12 25.56 4.88
C GLU A 301 10.02 26.51 4.38
N VAL A 302 9.19 27.03 5.30
CA VAL A 302 8.17 28.03 4.97
C VAL A 302 8.78 29.39 4.62
N ALA A 303 9.86 29.79 5.28
CA ALA A 303 10.56 31.04 4.97
C ALA A 303 11.21 31.02 3.59
N ASP A 304 11.70 29.86 3.15
CA ASP A 304 12.33 29.68 1.84
C ASP A 304 11.31 29.51 0.69
N TRP A 305 10.12 28.95 0.96
CA TRP A 305 9.15 28.60 -0.07
C TRP A 305 7.72 29.08 0.21
N CYS A 306 6.91 28.27 0.90
CA CYS A 306 5.54 28.62 1.27
C CYS A 306 4.98 27.67 2.35
N PRO A 307 3.89 28.05 3.05
CA PRO A 307 3.16 27.15 3.93
C PRO A 307 2.60 25.92 3.21
N ALA A 308 2.43 24.82 3.94
CA ALA A 308 1.87 23.58 3.40
C ALA A 308 0.35 23.73 3.24
N ASP A 309 -0.24 23.14 2.19
CA ASP A 309 -1.70 23.19 1.99
C ASP A 309 -2.46 22.11 2.77
N ALA A 310 -1.77 21.10 3.29
CA ALA A 310 -2.38 20.07 4.11
C ALA A 310 -1.50 19.63 5.29
N HIS A 311 -2.16 19.38 6.42
CA HIS A 311 -1.55 18.80 7.61
C HIS A 311 -2.31 17.54 8.04
N VAL A 312 -1.58 16.53 8.51
CA VAL A 312 -2.16 15.35 9.15
C VAL A 312 -1.49 15.14 10.50
N VAL A 313 -2.29 15.06 11.55
CA VAL A 313 -1.83 15.00 12.93
C VAL A 313 -2.02 13.59 13.48
N PHE A 314 -1.01 13.10 14.19
CA PHE A 314 -1.01 11.82 14.90
C PHE A 314 -0.68 12.03 16.37
N HIS A 315 -1.49 11.44 17.25
CA HIS A 315 -1.32 11.50 18.71
C HIS A 315 -0.75 10.21 19.25
N ASN A 316 -1.08 9.07 18.65
CA ASN A 316 -0.60 7.76 19.08
C ASN A 316 0.50 7.24 18.16
N PHE A 317 1.75 7.55 18.50
CA PHE A 317 2.96 7.12 17.78
C PHE A 317 4.15 6.95 18.73
N SER A 318 5.18 6.26 18.25
CA SER A 318 6.46 6.04 18.90
C SER A 318 7.50 7.09 18.52
N ALA A 319 7.78 8.05 19.41
CA ALA A 319 8.85 9.02 19.22
C ALA A 319 10.23 8.33 19.12
N ARG A 320 10.44 7.30 19.94
CA ARG A 320 11.70 6.53 19.98
C ARG A 320 12.00 5.81 18.68
N ARG A 321 11.02 5.13 18.08
CA ARG A 321 11.19 4.44 16.79
C ARG A 321 11.35 5.41 15.64
N LEU A 322 10.64 6.53 15.67
CA LEU A 322 10.82 7.61 14.70
C LEU A 322 12.25 8.19 14.76
N SER A 323 12.78 8.46 15.95
CA SER A 323 14.15 8.93 16.12
C SER A 323 15.18 7.91 15.64
N ALA A 324 15.00 6.62 15.95
CA ALA A 324 15.89 5.57 15.47
C ALA A 324 15.88 5.47 13.94
N PHE A 325 14.68 5.45 13.34
CA PHE A 325 14.55 5.49 11.88
C PHE A 325 15.33 6.68 11.30
N TRP A 326 15.16 7.87 11.87
CA TRP A 326 15.83 9.06 11.36
C TRP A 326 17.36 8.98 11.48
N ILE A 327 17.88 8.51 12.62
CA ILE A 327 19.31 8.30 12.84
C ILE A 327 19.91 7.37 11.78
N GLY A 328 19.19 6.33 11.39
CA GLY A 328 19.62 5.42 10.32
C GLY A 328 19.49 6.06 8.93
N TYR A 329 18.32 6.58 8.61
CA TYR A 329 18.01 7.10 7.27
C TYR A 329 18.95 8.24 6.87
N ARG A 330 19.24 9.17 7.79
CA ARG A 330 20.03 10.38 7.53
C ARG A 330 21.52 10.13 7.29
N GLN A 331 22.03 8.91 7.52
CA GLN A 331 23.42 8.55 7.23
C GLN A 331 23.72 8.58 5.72
N ASP A 332 22.70 8.39 4.89
CA ASP A 332 22.77 8.49 3.44
C ASP A 332 21.85 9.61 2.94
N ALA A 333 22.46 10.76 2.60
CA ALA A 333 21.77 11.92 2.06
C ALA A 333 21.42 11.79 0.57
N THR A 334 21.75 10.66 -0.08
CA THR A 334 21.47 10.45 -1.50
C THR A 334 20.00 10.67 -1.81
N TYR A 335 19.72 11.53 -2.78
CA TYR A 335 18.40 11.79 -3.31
C TYR A 335 18.19 11.00 -4.62
N ASN A 336 17.03 10.36 -4.74
CA ASN A 336 16.59 9.68 -5.95
C ASN A 336 15.06 9.82 -6.07
N LEU A 337 14.59 10.40 -7.17
CA LEU A 337 13.18 10.70 -7.38
C LEU A 337 12.26 9.47 -7.23
N ALA A 338 12.75 8.27 -7.56
CA ALA A 338 11.98 7.04 -7.53
C ALA A 338 12.24 6.14 -6.30
N ASN A 339 13.34 6.36 -5.56
CA ASN A 339 13.77 5.46 -4.48
C ASN A 339 14.11 6.12 -3.15
N ARG A 340 14.45 7.42 -3.13
CA ARG A 340 14.80 8.20 -1.93
C ARG A 340 14.43 9.67 -2.12
N ASN A 341 13.16 9.98 -1.93
CA ASN A 341 12.61 11.34 -2.04
C ASN A 341 11.88 11.75 -0.75
N CYS A 342 11.40 13.00 -0.69
CA CYS A 342 10.66 13.55 0.44
C CYS A 342 9.46 12.69 0.88
N SER A 343 8.69 12.20 -0.09
CA SER A 343 7.50 11.38 0.16
C SER A 343 7.85 9.99 0.67
N ILE A 344 8.94 9.41 0.17
CA ILE A 344 9.45 8.10 0.62
C ILE A 344 9.90 8.19 2.08
N VAL A 345 10.70 9.22 2.43
CA VAL A 345 11.18 9.35 3.81
C VAL A 345 10.04 9.59 4.79
N VAL A 346 9.01 10.37 4.41
CA VAL A 346 7.81 10.56 5.26
C VAL A 346 7.01 9.28 5.40
N ALA A 347 6.78 8.53 4.32
CA ALA A 347 6.05 7.26 4.40
C ALA A 347 6.78 6.21 5.25
N ALA A 348 8.11 6.12 5.11
CA ALA A 348 8.94 5.22 5.92
C ALA A 348 9.03 5.66 7.39
N ALA A 349 9.11 6.97 7.64
CA ALA A 349 9.05 7.54 8.99
C ALA A 349 7.71 7.23 9.66
N LEU A 350 6.59 7.33 8.93
CA LEU A 350 5.27 6.95 9.44
C LEU A 350 5.18 5.46 9.75
N ASP A 351 5.68 4.58 8.87
CA ASP A 351 5.73 3.14 9.15
C ASP A 351 6.50 2.86 10.45
N ALA A 352 7.65 3.49 10.65
CA ALA A 352 8.48 3.32 11.83
C ALA A 352 7.83 3.90 13.09
N ALA A 353 7.26 5.11 13.00
CA ALA A 353 6.61 5.78 14.11
C ALA A 353 5.33 5.06 14.56
N LEU A 354 4.63 4.38 13.65
CA LEU A 354 3.37 3.69 13.95
C LEU A 354 3.54 2.18 14.20
N GLU A 355 4.76 1.66 14.17
CA GLU A 355 5.02 0.28 14.54
C GLU A 355 4.59 0.03 15.99
N GLY A 356 3.70 -0.94 16.20
CA GLY A 356 3.18 -1.26 17.53
C GLY A 356 2.10 -0.31 18.06
N ALA A 357 1.69 0.74 17.32
CA ALA A 357 0.72 1.73 17.80
C ALA A 357 -0.66 1.13 18.18
N LEU A 358 -1.00 -0.07 17.71
CA LEU A 358 -2.22 -0.80 18.02
C LEU A 358 -2.02 -2.04 18.90
N ALA A 359 -0.85 -2.19 19.53
CA ALA A 359 -0.52 -3.31 20.41
C ALA A 359 -1.59 -3.50 21.50
N ARG A 360 -2.07 -4.74 21.64
CA ARG A 360 -3.06 -5.15 22.66
C ARG A 360 -2.86 -6.62 23.04
N ARG A 361 -3.41 -7.02 24.19
CA ARG A 361 -3.41 -8.42 24.68
C ARG A 361 -4.10 -9.43 23.74
N THR A 362 -4.98 -8.97 22.83
CA THR A 362 -5.73 -9.81 21.88
C THR A 362 -5.32 -9.54 20.42
N PRO A 363 -4.07 -9.85 20.03
CA PRO A 363 -3.52 -9.47 18.72
C PRO A 363 -4.24 -10.11 17.53
N TRP A 364 -4.74 -11.34 17.68
CA TRP A 364 -5.49 -12.04 16.63
C TRP A 364 -6.85 -11.42 16.35
N LEU A 365 -7.60 -11.06 17.40
CA LEU A 365 -8.88 -10.38 17.23
C LEU A 365 -8.66 -9.00 16.60
N ARG A 366 -7.58 -8.30 16.98
CA ARG A 366 -7.19 -7.03 16.36
C ARG A 366 -6.84 -7.21 14.88
N LEU A 367 -6.08 -8.26 14.53
CA LEU A 367 -5.75 -8.58 13.15
C LEU A 367 -7.02 -8.78 12.31
N ILE A 368 -7.95 -9.61 12.78
CA ILE A 368 -9.23 -9.83 12.09
C ILE A 368 -10.00 -8.51 11.92
N ARG A 369 -10.12 -7.70 12.98
CA ARG A 369 -10.79 -6.39 12.90
C ARG A 369 -10.12 -5.44 11.90
N LEU A 370 -8.78 -5.43 11.81
CA LEU A 370 -8.06 -4.62 10.82
C LEU A 370 -8.26 -5.15 9.41
N LEU A 371 -8.27 -6.47 9.20
CA LEU A 371 -8.55 -7.07 7.91
C LEU A 371 -9.98 -6.78 7.42
N LEU A 372 -10.92 -6.54 8.34
CA LEU A 372 -12.29 -6.14 8.02
C LEU A 372 -12.51 -4.61 8.00
N ASN A 373 -11.47 -3.81 8.27
CA ASN A 373 -11.57 -2.36 8.29
C ASN A 373 -11.33 -1.76 6.88
N PRO A 374 -12.31 -1.05 6.27
CA PRO A 374 -12.15 -0.46 4.94
C PRO A 374 -10.96 0.51 4.81
N ASP A 375 -10.62 1.25 5.87
CA ASP A 375 -9.45 2.13 5.88
C ASP A 375 -8.16 1.32 5.69
N MET A 376 -8.08 0.12 6.27
CA MET A 376 -6.91 -0.76 6.11
C MET A 376 -6.71 -1.20 4.64
N TRP A 377 -7.81 -1.35 3.91
CA TRP A 377 -7.80 -1.71 2.50
C TRP A 377 -7.28 -0.54 1.67
N ALA A 378 -7.81 0.67 1.91
CA ALA A 378 -7.33 1.89 1.28
C ALA A 378 -5.83 2.12 1.53
N ALA A 379 -5.39 2.05 2.79
CA ALA A 379 -3.99 2.21 3.16
C ALA A 379 -3.08 1.21 2.44
N THR A 380 -3.53 -0.05 2.34
CA THR A 380 -2.79 -1.08 1.62
C THR A 380 -2.73 -0.80 0.13
N MET A 381 -3.84 -0.40 -0.50
CA MET A 381 -3.88 -0.11 -1.93
C MET A 381 -2.93 1.04 -2.30
N ILE A 382 -2.97 2.13 -1.51
CA ILE A 382 -2.08 3.28 -1.68
C ILE A 382 -0.61 2.83 -1.54
N ARG A 383 -0.30 2.12 -0.44
CA ARG A 383 1.05 1.60 -0.19
C ARG A 383 1.53 0.68 -1.31
N SER A 384 0.68 -0.24 -1.78
CA SER A 384 1.04 -1.19 -2.84
C SER A 384 1.39 -0.47 -4.14
N ARG A 385 0.59 0.54 -4.51
CA ARG A 385 0.83 1.36 -5.70
C ARG A 385 2.09 2.19 -5.58
N ALA A 386 2.32 2.82 -4.43
CA ALA A 386 3.52 3.62 -4.18
C ALA A 386 4.80 2.76 -4.21
N MET A 387 4.74 1.55 -3.63
CA MET A 387 5.87 0.61 -3.61
C MET A 387 6.23 0.07 -5.00
N SER A 388 5.25 -0.15 -5.88
CA SER A 388 5.49 -0.59 -7.26
C SER A 388 5.99 0.54 -8.19
N MET A 389 5.78 1.80 -7.78
CA MET A 389 6.20 2.99 -8.49
C MET A 389 7.17 3.80 -7.60
N THR A 390 6.76 5.01 -7.22
CA THR A 390 7.40 5.87 -6.22
C THR A 390 6.33 6.48 -5.32
N TRP A 391 6.72 6.87 -4.11
CA TRP A 391 5.86 7.69 -3.27
C TRP A 391 5.87 9.13 -3.77
N THR A 392 4.69 9.74 -3.79
CA THR A 392 4.48 11.13 -4.18
C THR A 392 3.68 11.86 -3.11
N PRO A 393 3.72 13.21 -3.06
CA PRO A 393 3.07 13.97 -1.99
C PRO A 393 1.58 13.66 -1.86
N GLY A 394 0.88 13.50 -2.99
CA GLY A 394 -0.53 13.08 -3.01
C GLY A 394 -0.76 11.70 -2.40
N LEU A 395 0.08 10.70 -2.75
CA LEU A 395 -0.02 9.35 -2.19
C LEU A 395 0.28 9.34 -0.69
N VAL A 396 1.27 10.11 -0.24
CA VAL A 396 1.63 10.22 1.18
C VAL A 396 0.53 10.90 1.98
N LEU A 397 -0.07 11.98 1.47
CA LEU A 397 -1.19 12.64 2.13
C LEU A 397 -2.36 11.69 2.35
N ASP A 398 -2.75 10.96 1.31
CA ASP A 398 -3.86 10.01 1.41
C ASP A 398 -3.52 8.84 2.31
N TYR A 399 -2.28 8.36 2.28
CA TYR A 399 -1.80 7.33 3.20
C TYR A 399 -1.84 7.80 4.66
N ALA A 400 -1.28 8.97 4.95
CA ALA A 400 -1.24 9.56 6.28
C ALA A 400 -2.66 9.77 6.83
N ARG A 401 -3.57 10.35 6.05
CA ARG A 401 -4.98 10.52 6.45
C ARG A 401 -5.66 9.20 6.79
N VAL A 402 -5.38 8.14 6.04
CA VAL A 402 -5.97 6.82 6.31
C VAL A 402 -5.39 6.21 7.57
N LEU A 403 -4.06 6.29 7.75
CA LEU A 403 -3.40 5.81 8.95
C LEU A 403 -3.89 6.55 10.21
N ALA A 404 -4.06 7.87 10.16
CA ALA A 404 -4.59 8.65 11.28
C ALA A 404 -5.99 8.17 11.71
N ARG A 405 -6.87 7.84 10.75
CA ARG A 405 -8.19 7.25 11.05
C ARG A 405 -8.13 5.84 11.65
N ILE A 406 -7.10 5.07 11.32
CA ILE A 406 -6.91 3.71 11.87
C ILE A 406 -6.37 3.79 13.31
N VAL A 407 -5.44 4.71 13.55
CA VAL A 407 -4.65 4.77 14.78
C VAL A 407 -5.34 5.60 15.86
N ASP A 408 -5.79 6.81 15.52
CA ASP A 408 -6.31 7.82 16.45
C ASP A 408 -7.84 7.84 16.48
N GLN A 409 -8.51 7.89 15.33
CA GLN A 409 -9.97 8.05 15.27
C GLN A 409 -10.71 6.72 15.38
N ARG A 410 -10.65 6.09 16.55
CA ARG A 410 -11.23 4.76 16.79
C ARG A 410 -12.76 4.76 16.87
N ASP A 411 -13.38 5.92 17.09
CA ASP A 411 -14.81 6.05 17.35
C ASP A 411 -15.70 6.11 16.09
N LEU A 412 -15.10 6.22 14.90
CA LEU A 412 -15.84 6.15 13.64
C LEU A 412 -16.50 4.78 13.47
N SER A 413 -17.81 4.79 13.21
CA SER A 413 -18.60 3.58 12.98
C SER A 413 -18.16 2.87 11.69
N TRP A 414 -18.40 1.56 11.60
CA TRP A 414 -18.02 0.78 10.41
C TRP A 414 -18.72 1.31 9.15
N SER A 415 -19.98 1.72 9.25
CA SER A 415 -20.74 2.29 8.13
C SER A 415 -20.12 3.59 7.63
N GLN A 416 -19.72 4.50 8.53
CA GLN A 416 -19.00 5.74 8.17
C GLN A 416 -17.68 5.45 7.45
N ARG A 417 -16.88 4.50 7.97
CA ARG A 417 -15.63 4.09 7.32
C ARG A 417 -15.86 3.50 5.93
N PHE A 418 -16.92 2.71 5.79
CA PHE A 418 -17.26 2.08 4.51
C PHE A 418 -17.77 3.12 3.50
N THR A 419 -18.62 4.06 3.92
CA THR A 419 -19.06 5.17 3.04
C THR A 419 -17.89 6.04 2.61
N ASP A 420 -16.95 6.35 3.51
CA ASP A 420 -15.75 7.13 3.19
C ASP A 420 -14.79 6.37 2.27
N PHE A 421 -14.62 5.07 2.51
CA PHE A 421 -13.87 4.19 1.61
C PHE A 421 -14.47 4.20 0.22
N LEU A 422 -15.80 4.02 0.12
CA LEU A 422 -16.49 4.08 -1.15
C LEU A 422 -16.42 5.47 -1.79
N ALA A 423 -16.48 6.56 -1.02
CA ALA A 423 -16.29 7.92 -1.53
C ALA A 423 -14.89 8.13 -2.13
N ARG A 424 -13.83 7.60 -1.52
CA ARG A 424 -12.46 7.62 -2.09
C ARG A 424 -12.32 6.79 -3.35
N LEU A 425 -13.08 5.69 -3.42
CA LEU A 425 -13.16 4.88 -4.63
C LEU A 425 -13.95 5.58 -5.76
N ARG A 426 -14.86 6.52 -5.44
CA ARG A 426 -15.58 7.38 -6.41
C ARG A 426 -14.70 8.54 -6.89
N ALA A 427 -14.09 9.23 -5.94
CA ALA A 427 -13.33 10.44 -6.19
C ALA A 427 -11.93 10.09 -6.66
N GLY A 428 -11.70 10.20 -7.96
CA GLY A 428 -10.37 10.54 -8.45
C GLY A 428 -9.97 11.98 -8.12
N ASP A 429 -10.56 12.65 -7.09
CA ASP A 429 -10.68 14.11 -7.08
C ASP A 429 -10.95 14.83 -5.72
N ASP A 430 -10.15 15.88 -5.49
CA ASP A 430 -10.55 17.28 -5.30
C ASP A 430 -11.22 17.90 -4.06
N ASN A 431 -11.65 17.19 -3.01
CA ASN A 431 -11.97 17.89 -1.76
C ASN A 431 -12.08 16.97 -0.54
N ILE A 432 -11.05 16.97 0.30
CA ILE A 432 -11.20 16.63 1.73
C ILE A 432 -10.60 17.81 2.49
N GLY A 433 -11.32 18.93 2.41
CA GLY A 433 -11.14 20.05 3.31
C GLY A 433 -11.93 19.78 4.59
N VAL A 434 -11.24 19.97 5.72
CA VAL A 434 -11.78 20.33 7.04
C VAL A 434 -12.85 19.39 7.60
N LEU A 435 -12.41 18.43 8.42
CA LEU A 435 -13.29 18.00 9.52
C LEU A 435 -13.32 19.14 10.55
N PRO A 436 -14.50 19.55 11.05
CA PRO A 436 -14.58 20.47 12.16
C PRO A 436 -13.95 19.82 13.40
N SER A 437 -13.31 20.67 14.20
CA SER A 437 -12.68 20.40 15.50
C SER A 437 -13.32 19.30 16.34
#